data_AF-A0A2P8MBV0-F1
#
_entry.id   AF-A0A2P8MBV0-F1
#
_cell.length_a   1.000
_cell.length_b   1.000
_cell.length_c   1.000
_cell.angle_alpha   90.00
_cell.angle_beta   90.00
_cell.angle_gamma   90.00
#
_symmetry.space_group_name_H-M   'P 1'
#
loop_
_entity.id
_entity.type
_entity.pdbx_description
1 polymer ?
#
loop_
_entity_poly.entity_id
_entity_poly.type
_entity_poly.pdbx_seq_one_letter_code
_entity_poly.pdbx_strand_id
1 'polypeptide(L)'
;MKHLFSKKIVCMNCGKFFNFKNDNGIYIYICSGYKNYGSKFCPRNVVHEKDLISLVKLHMSKHLNKSHKKQILYEDLERFIKENIVKIEVDKDNIEILYSDCTRSFWNKKDLIL
;
A
#
# COMPACT_ATOMS: atom_id res chain seq x y z
N MET A 1 -6.96 -14.06 9.58
CA MET A 1 -6.79 -12.63 9.24
C MET A 1 -5.79 -12.55 8.09
N LYS A 2 -6.25 -12.26 6.87
CA LYS A 2 -5.37 -12.16 5.68
C LYS A 2 -4.90 -10.71 5.53
N HIS A 3 -3.61 -10.49 5.27
CA HIS A 3 -3.02 -9.16 5.07
C HIS A 3 -2.97 -8.86 3.57
N LEU A 4 -3.75 -7.90 3.11
CA LEU A 4 -3.95 -7.62 1.67
C LEU A 4 -2.64 -7.34 0.93
N PHE A 5 -1.71 -6.62 1.58
CA PHE A 5 -0.47 -6.16 0.96
C PHE A 5 0.77 -6.95 1.39
N SER A 6 0.57 -8.17 1.90
CA SER A 6 1.66 -9.06 2.33
C SER A 6 2.71 -9.21 1.24
N LYS A 7 3.99 -8.95 1.59
CA LYS A 7 5.16 -9.04 0.69
C LYS A 7 5.08 -8.17 -0.58
N LYS A 8 4.18 -7.18 -0.65
CA LYS A 8 4.12 -6.22 -1.78
C LYS A 8 4.80 -4.89 -1.47
N ILE A 9 4.87 -4.50 -0.20
CA ILE A 9 5.41 -3.21 0.24
C ILE A 9 6.90 -3.30 0.53
N VAL A 10 7.70 -2.50 -0.16
CA VAL A 10 9.16 -2.46 -0.10
C VAL A 10 9.64 -1.07 0.26
N CYS A 11 10.60 -1.00 1.19
CA CYS A 11 11.20 0.26 1.60
C CYS A 11 12.25 0.72 0.60
N MET A 12 12.14 1.97 0.12
CA MET A 12 13.14 2.54 -0.80
C MET A 12 14.50 2.77 -0.13
N ASN A 13 14.54 2.98 1.20
CA ASN A 13 15.80 3.22 1.91
C ASN A 13 16.63 1.95 2.15
N CYS A 14 15.99 0.81 2.42
CA CYS A 14 16.71 -0.41 2.82
C CYS A 14 16.35 -1.67 2.03
N GLY A 15 15.43 -1.58 1.07
CA GLY A 15 14.97 -2.70 0.24
C GLY A 15 14.20 -3.79 0.98
N LYS A 16 13.99 -3.65 2.31
CA LYS A 16 13.26 -4.64 3.11
C LYS A 16 11.75 -4.46 2.99
N PHE A 17 11.03 -5.56 3.18
CA PHE A 17 9.57 -5.57 3.19
C PHE A 17 9.00 -4.93 4.46
N PHE A 18 7.73 -4.53 4.38
CA PHE A 18 6.97 -4.14 5.56
C PHE A 18 6.19 -5.34 6.12
N ASN A 19 6.07 -5.38 7.44
CA ASN A 19 5.27 -6.36 8.17
C ASN A 19 3.96 -5.72 8.63
N PHE A 20 2.87 -6.47 8.49
CA PHE A 20 1.58 -6.07 9.03
C PHE A 20 1.61 -6.01 10.57
N LYS A 21 0.87 -5.05 11.13
CA LYS A 21 0.56 -4.93 12.56
C LYS A 21 -0.89 -4.46 12.71
N ASN A 22 -1.63 -5.08 13.62
CA ASN A 22 -2.89 -4.55 14.14
C ASN A 22 -2.58 -3.75 15.42
N ASP A 23 -2.81 -2.45 15.40
CA ASP A 23 -2.60 -1.52 16.51
C ASP A 23 -3.96 -1.03 17.01
N ASN A 24 -4.59 -1.79 17.91
CA ASN A 24 -5.91 -1.49 18.48
C ASN A 24 -7.00 -1.23 17.42
N GLY A 25 -7.08 -2.07 16.39
CA GLY A 25 -8.03 -1.93 15.29
C GLY A 25 -7.53 -1.07 14.13
N ILE A 26 -6.36 -0.42 14.29
CA ILE A 26 -5.68 0.29 13.21
C ILE A 26 -4.74 -0.68 12.49
N TYR A 27 -5.06 -0.98 11.24
CA TYR A 27 -4.23 -1.83 10.39
C TYR A 27 -3.12 -1.02 9.74
N ILE A 28 -1.87 -1.36 10.10
CA ILE A 28 -0.68 -0.67 9.62
C ILE A 28 0.38 -1.65 9.15
N TYR A 29 1.31 -1.14 8.34
CA TYR A 29 2.50 -1.84 7.88
C TYR A 29 3.74 -1.08 8.37
N ILE A 30 4.71 -1.81 8.94
CA ILE A 30 5.95 -1.26 9.50
C ILE A 30 7.15 -1.88 8.79
N CYS A 31 8.12 -1.05 8.39
CA CYS A 31 9.34 -1.53 7.74
C CYS A 31 10.08 -2.54 8.64
N SER A 32 10.35 -3.73 8.12
CA SER A 32 11.07 -4.78 8.87
C SER A 32 12.52 -4.41 9.15
N GLY A 33 13.16 -3.62 8.28
CA GLY A 33 14.51 -3.08 8.51
C GLY A 33 14.54 -2.21 9.77
N TYR A 34 13.64 -1.24 9.88
CA TYR A 34 13.51 -0.42 11.08
C TYR A 34 13.15 -1.27 12.32
N LYS A 35 12.17 -2.17 12.18
CA LYS A 35 11.70 -3.00 13.31
C LYS A 35 12.83 -3.86 13.89
N ASN A 36 13.70 -4.41 13.06
CA ASN A 36 14.72 -5.37 13.48
C ASN A 36 16.05 -4.70 13.86
N TYR A 37 16.41 -3.58 13.22
CA TYR A 37 17.75 -2.98 13.34
C TYR A 37 17.72 -1.52 13.83
N GLY A 38 16.54 -0.96 14.06
CA GLY A 38 16.35 0.39 14.58
C GLY A 38 16.58 1.50 13.55
N SER A 39 16.50 2.75 14.04
CA SER A 39 16.57 3.97 13.24
C SER A 39 17.92 4.20 12.56
N LYS A 40 19.01 3.64 13.11
CA LYS A 40 20.35 3.72 12.51
C LYS A 40 20.45 2.97 11.18
N PHE A 41 19.61 1.95 10.98
CA PHE A 41 19.60 1.15 9.76
C PHE A 41 18.58 1.66 8.73
N CYS A 42 17.39 2.03 9.18
CA CYS A 42 16.33 2.53 8.31
C CYS A 42 15.48 3.53 9.08
N PRO A 43 15.08 4.67 8.49
CA PRO A 43 14.15 5.57 9.14
C PRO A 43 12.83 4.87 9.47
N ARG A 44 12.21 5.26 10.59
CA ARG A 44 10.89 4.76 10.95
C ARG A 44 9.90 5.16 9.87
N ASN A 45 9.20 4.17 9.32
CA ASN A 45 8.20 4.36 8.30
C ASN A 45 6.99 3.47 8.59
N VAL A 46 5.80 4.09 8.56
CA VAL A 46 4.52 3.44 8.80
C VAL A 46 3.60 3.77 7.63
N VAL A 47 2.83 2.78 7.19
CA VAL A 47 1.82 2.92 6.14
C VAL A 47 0.51 2.39 6.69
N HIS A 48 -0.58 3.17 6.61
CA HIS A 48 -1.89 2.66 6.99
C HIS A 48 -2.51 1.86 5.84
N GLU A 49 -3.15 0.75 6.18
CA GLU A 49 -3.80 -0.11 5.18
C GLU A 49 -4.92 0.64 4.45
N LYS A 50 -5.67 1.50 5.17
CA LYS A 50 -6.74 2.33 4.60
C LYS A 50 -6.24 3.25 3.48
N ASP A 51 -5.00 3.74 3.58
CA ASP A 51 -4.42 4.63 2.58
C ASP A 51 -4.21 3.83 1.31
N LEU A 52 -3.50 2.70 1.38
CA LEU A 52 -3.27 1.80 0.25
C LEU A 52 -4.58 1.32 -0.41
N ILE A 53 -5.59 0.97 0.39
CA ILE A 53 -6.92 0.59 -0.15
C ILE A 53 -7.52 1.74 -0.96
N SER A 54 -7.42 2.97 -0.47
CA SER A 54 -7.96 4.15 -1.14
C SER A 54 -7.22 4.41 -2.46
N LEU A 55 -5.89 4.31 -2.44
CA LEU A 55 -5.03 4.43 -3.63
C LEU A 55 -5.40 3.39 -4.71
N VAL A 56 -5.59 2.13 -4.30
CA VAL A 56 -5.99 1.05 -5.21
C VAL A 56 -7.39 1.27 -5.77
N LYS A 57 -8.36 1.67 -4.95
CA LYS A 57 -9.73 1.97 -5.41
C LYS A 57 -9.75 3.12 -6.41
N LEU A 58 -8.96 4.17 -6.19
CA LEU A 58 -8.81 5.28 -7.13
C LEU A 58 -8.29 4.79 -8.48
N HIS A 59 -7.24 3.96 -8.48
CA HIS A 59 -6.74 3.34 -9.69
C HIS A 59 -7.83 2.49 -10.37
N MET A 60 -8.46 1.53 -9.66
CA MET A 60 -9.55 0.71 -10.21
C MET A 60 -10.67 1.56 -10.83
N SER A 61 -11.07 2.66 -10.18
CA SER A 61 -12.13 3.54 -10.68
C SER A 61 -11.80 4.27 -11.98
N LYS A 62 -10.51 4.53 -12.26
CA LYS A 62 -10.07 5.14 -13.53
C LYS A 62 -10.20 4.16 -14.69
N HIS A 63 -10.15 2.87 -14.41
CA HIS A 63 -10.23 1.79 -15.40
C HIS A 63 -11.64 1.17 -15.52
N LEU A 64 -12.59 1.56 -14.65
CA LEU A 64 -13.99 1.12 -14.73
C LEU A 64 -14.85 2.13 -15.50
N ASN A 65 -15.58 1.64 -16.50
CA ASN A 65 -16.54 2.45 -17.26
C ASN A 65 -17.62 3.04 -16.33
N LYS A 66 -17.88 4.35 -16.47
CA LYS A 66 -18.73 5.17 -15.59
C LYS A 66 -20.20 4.72 -15.47
N SER A 67 -20.66 3.76 -16.27
CA SER A 67 -22.04 3.29 -16.33
C SER A 67 -22.42 2.29 -15.23
N HIS A 68 -21.45 1.74 -14.47
CA HIS A 68 -21.74 0.83 -13.36
C HIS A 68 -20.89 1.17 -12.13
N LYS A 69 -21.30 2.18 -11.34
CA LYS A 69 -20.86 2.34 -9.95
C LYS A 69 -21.43 1.21 -9.09
N LYS A 70 -21.00 -0.02 -9.33
CA LYS A 70 -21.23 -1.12 -8.39
C LYS A 70 -20.27 -0.90 -7.22
N GLN A 71 -20.76 -1.04 -6.00
CA GLN A 71 -19.91 -1.01 -4.81
C GLN A 71 -18.81 -2.08 -4.97
N ILE A 72 -17.54 -1.66 -4.92
CA ILE A 72 -16.41 -2.61 -4.96
C ILE A 72 -16.47 -3.44 -3.67
N LEU A 73 -16.73 -4.74 -3.83
CA LEU A 73 -16.75 -5.68 -2.72
C LEU A 73 -15.31 -5.96 -2.24
N TYR A 74 -15.16 -6.45 -1.01
CA TYR A 74 -13.84 -6.71 -0.43
C TYR A 74 -13.10 -7.81 -1.21
N GLU A 75 -13.83 -8.81 -1.69
CA GLU A 75 -13.30 -9.92 -2.49
C GLU A 75 -12.75 -9.44 -3.84
N ASP A 76 -13.43 -8.47 -4.47
CA ASP A 76 -12.97 -7.85 -5.72
C ASP A 76 -11.65 -7.11 -5.50
N LEU A 77 -11.53 -6.40 -4.38
CA LEU A 77 -10.31 -5.69 -3.98
C LEU A 77 -9.17 -6.68 -3.69
N GLU A 78 -9.44 -7.76 -2.93
CA GLU A 78 -8.43 -8.80 -2.62
C GLU A 78 -7.90 -9.43 -3.91
N ARG A 79 -8.79 -9.80 -4.84
CA ARG A 79 -8.42 -10.34 -6.15
C ARG A 79 -7.58 -9.34 -6.95
N PHE A 80 -8.04 -8.08 -7.03
CA PHE A 80 -7.34 -7.04 -7.79
C PHE A 80 -5.91 -6.84 -7.26
N ILE A 81 -5.74 -6.70 -5.95
CA ILE A 81 -4.43 -6.51 -5.31
C ILE A 81 -3.50 -7.68 -5.61
N LYS A 82 -4.02 -8.91 -5.54
CA LYS A 82 -3.24 -10.12 -5.79
C LYS A 82 -2.71 -10.16 -7.23
N GLU A 83 -3.57 -9.91 -8.19
CA GLU A 83 -3.32 -10.10 -9.63
C GLU A 83 -2.63 -8.91 -10.28
N ASN A 84 -2.92 -7.68 -9.83
CA ASN A 84 -2.57 -6.47 -10.58
C ASN A 84 -1.49 -5.62 -9.91
N ILE A 85 -1.20 -5.79 -8.62
CA ILE A 85 -0.12 -5.04 -7.97
C ILE A 85 1.17 -5.83 -8.01
N VAL A 86 2.18 -5.28 -8.69
CA VAL A 86 3.53 -5.86 -8.78
C VAL A 86 4.33 -5.52 -7.53
N LYS A 87 4.42 -4.23 -7.19
CA LYS A 87 5.22 -3.73 -6.06
C LYS A 87 4.64 -2.41 -5.55
N ILE A 88 4.79 -2.18 -4.25
CA ILE A 88 4.51 -0.89 -3.61
C ILE A 88 5.83 -0.40 -3.02
N GLU A 89 6.33 0.73 -3.48
CA GLU A 89 7.56 1.35 -3.01
C GLU A 89 7.23 2.51 -2.08
N VAL A 90 7.88 2.54 -0.92
CA VAL A 90 7.57 3.49 0.13
C VAL A 90 8.84 4.08 0.73
N ASP A 91 8.89 5.41 0.77
CA ASP A 91 9.84 6.19 1.55
C ASP A 91 9.12 7.00 2.64
N LYS A 92 9.82 7.94 3.28
CA LYS A 92 9.25 8.77 4.35
C LYS A 92 8.03 9.58 3.90
N ASP A 93 8.08 10.13 2.70
CA ASP A 93 7.13 11.10 2.18
C ASP A 93 6.22 10.51 1.09
N ASN A 94 6.61 9.44 0.42
CA ASN A 94 5.94 8.98 -0.80
C ASN A 94 5.51 7.50 -0.74
N ILE A 95 4.47 7.20 -1.51
CA ILE A 95 4.00 5.86 -1.85
C ILE A 95 3.86 5.78 -3.37
N GLU A 96 4.53 4.81 -3.98
CA GLU A 96 4.39 4.47 -5.39
C GLU A 96 3.84 3.05 -5.53
N ILE A 97 2.82 2.86 -6.36
CA ILE A 97 2.26 1.54 -6.69
C ILE A 97 2.54 1.27 -8.16
N LEU A 98 3.25 0.17 -8.43
CA LEU A 98 3.46 -0.37 -9.78
C LEU A 98 2.44 -1.49 -10.05
N TYR A 99 1.70 -1.33 -11.14
CA TYR A 99 0.70 -2.30 -11.57
C TYR A 99 1.23 -3.22 -12.69
N SER A 100 0.56 -4.35 -12.92
CA SER A 100 0.94 -5.36 -13.91
C SER A 100 0.79 -4.89 -15.36
N ASP A 101 -0.04 -3.86 -15.60
CA ASP A 101 -0.20 -3.19 -16.89
C ASP A 101 0.87 -2.09 -17.14
N CYS A 102 1.93 -2.08 -16.33
CA CYS A 102 3.01 -1.09 -16.35
C CYS A 102 2.59 0.34 -16.00
N THR A 103 1.35 0.58 -15.58
CA THR A 103 0.95 1.87 -15.05
C THR A 103 1.51 2.05 -13.63
N ARG A 104 1.61 3.32 -13.23
CA ARG A 104 2.07 3.71 -11.90
C ARG A 104 1.08 4.67 -11.30
N SER A 105 0.99 4.65 -9.99
CA SER A 105 0.35 5.72 -9.27
C SER A 105 1.25 6.17 -8.12
N PHE A 106 1.36 7.49 -7.97
CA PHE A 106 2.29 8.15 -7.06
C PHE A 106 1.50 9.05 -6.12
N TRP A 107 1.86 9.03 -4.84
CA TRP A 107 1.21 9.83 -3.81
C TRP A 107 2.20 10.32 -2.78
N ASN A 108 2.06 11.59 -2.40
CA ASN A 108 2.74 12.14 -1.24
C ASN A 108 1.86 11.98 0.00
N LYS A 109 2.44 11.51 1.10
CA LYS A 109 1.76 11.30 2.37
C LYS A 109 1.29 12.61 3.02
N LYS A 110 1.88 13.75 2.67
CA LYS A 110 1.42 15.07 3.14
C LYS A 110 0.09 15.46 2.50
N ASP A 111 -0.25 14.91 1.34
CA ASP A 111 -1.53 15.13 0.66
C ASP A 111 -2.67 14.33 1.32
N LEU A 112 -2.36 13.40 2.23
CA LEU A 112 -3.35 12.61 3.00
C LEU A 112 -3.92 13.38 4.22
N ILE A 113 -3.54 14.65 4.40
CA ILE A 113 -4.12 15.54 5.41
C ILE A 113 -5.35 16.20 4.79
N LEU A 114 -6.51 15.56 4.96
CA LEU A 114 -7.84 16.18 4.84
C LEU A 114 -8.55 16.09 6.19
#